data_AF-A0A1B6GAT1-F1
#
_entry.id   AF-A0A1B6GAT1-F1
#
_cell.length_a   1.000
_cell.length_b   1.000
_cell.length_c   1.000
_cell.angle_alpha   90.00
_cell.angle_beta   90.00
_cell.angle_gamma   90.00
#
_symmetry.space_group_name_H-M   'P 1'
#
loop_
_entity.id
_entity.type
_entity.pdbx_description
1 polymer ?
#
loop_
_entity_poly.entity_id
_entity_poly.type
_entity_poly.pdbx_seq_one_letter_code
_entity_poly.pdbx_strand_id
1 'polypeptide(L)'
;VAARFQEEEPRALYTHCHAHLLDLAVMRFCDEVRQLRGCLSTVNQLYNVISASASRFSIFEAICKQNGDSKMKRLVSLSRTRWTVRHRAINAILEKLPEICDTLEVVANESSNSKVAATA
;
A
#
# COMPACT_ATOMS: atom_id res chain seq x y z
N VAL A 1 -8.19 24.08 -13.57
CA VAL A 1 -8.61 23.61 -14.91
C VAL A 1 -9.99 24.14 -15.24
N ALA A 2 -11.04 23.75 -14.53
CA ALA A 2 -12.41 24.26 -14.76
C ALA A 2 -12.51 25.79 -14.76
N ALA A 3 -11.91 26.48 -13.76
CA ALA A 3 -11.89 27.94 -13.70
C ALA A 3 -11.27 28.60 -14.95
N ARG A 4 -10.15 28.06 -15.44
CA ARG A 4 -9.49 28.55 -16.67
C ARG A 4 -10.37 28.39 -17.92
N PHE A 5 -11.12 27.29 -18.01
CA PHE A 5 -12.06 27.10 -19.13
C PHE A 5 -13.24 28.08 -19.07
N GLN A 6 -13.72 28.44 -17.88
CA GLN A 6 -14.77 29.44 -17.73
C GLN A 6 -14.30 30.88 -17.99
N GLU A 7 -13.04 31.20 -17.71
CA GLU A 7 -12.44 32.49 -18.06
C GLU A 7 -12.41 32.68 -19.59
N GLU A 8 -12.12 31.62 -20.36
CA GLU A 8 -12.05 31.67 -21.82
C GLU A 8 -13.44 31.57 -22.50
N GLU A 9 -14.36 30.77 -21.94
CA GLU A 9 -15.74 30.63 -22.44
C GLU A 9 -16.71 30.60 -21.26
N PRO A 10 -17.33 31.74 -20.90
CA PRO A 10 -18.23 31.84 -19.75
C PRO A 10 -19.49 30.95 -19.83
N ARG A 11 -19.86 30.47 -21.02
CA ARG A 11 -20.98 29.53 -21.20
C ARG A 11 -20.59 28.08 -20.92
N ALA A 12 -19.32 27.78 -20.73
CA ALA A 12 -18.85 26.43 -20.46
C ALA A 12 -19.46 25.93 -19.14
N LEU A 13 -20.21 24.83 -19.24
CA LEU A 13 -20.79 24.17 -18.07
C LEU A 13 -19.73 23.34 -17.36
N TYR A 14 -19.55 23.60 -16.07
CA TYR A 14 -18.75 22.74 -15.24
C TYR A 14 -19.50 21.44 -14.95
N THR A 15 -18.91 20.31 -15.33
CA THR A 15 -19.40 18.98 -14.96
C THR A 15 -18.30 18.19 -14.26
N HIS A 16 -18.69 17.42 -13.25
CA HIS A 16 -17.74 16.58 -12.53
C HIS A 16 -17.34 15.36 -13.37
N CYS A 17 -16.08 14.96 -13.24
CA CYS A 17 -15.61 13.71 -13.81
C CYS A 17 -16.25 12.53 -13.05
N HIS A 18 -17.08 11.75 -13.73
CA HIS A 18 -17.75 10.58 -13.15
C HIS A 18 -16.76 9.55 -12.59
N ALA A 19 -15.60 9.37 -13.24
CA ALA A 19 -14.55 8.49 -12.72
C ALA A 19 -13.98 9.02 -11.39
N HIS A 20 -13.82 10.34 -11.23
CA HIS A 20 -13.38 10.93 -9.98
C HIS A 20 -14.46 10.82 -8.89
N LEU A 21 -15.73 11.03 -9.23
CA LEU A 21 -16.84 10.85 -8.30
C LEU A 21 -16.93 9.41 -7.79
N LEU A 22 -16.74 8.43 -8.67
CA LEU A 22 -16.71 7.02 -8.29
C LEU A 22 -15.53 6.72 -7.34
N ASP A 23 -14.32 7.22 -7.64
CA ASP A 23 -13.14 7.05 -6.78
C ASP A 23 -13.38 7.64 -5.38
N LEU A 24 -13.98 8.84 -5.31
CA LEU A 24 -14.35 9.48 -4.04
C LEU A 24 -15.43 8.68 -3.28
N ALA A 25 -16.45 8.17 -3.97
CA ALA A 25 -17.52 7.39 -3.35
C ALA A 25 -16.98 6.09 -2.73
N VAL A 26 -16.11 5.37 -3.46
CA VAL A 26 -15.47 4.15 -2.97
C VAL A 26 -14.55 4.45 -1.79
N MET A 27 -13.72 5.49 -1.87
CA MET A 27 -12.84 5.86 -0.75
C MET A 27 -13.64 6.21 0.51
N ARG A 28 -14.70 7.02 0.38
CA ARG A 28 -15.58 7.35 1.52
C ARG A 28 -16.21 6.09 2.12
N PHE A 29 -16.74 5.20 1.29
CA PHE A 29 -17.31 3.95 1.77
C PHE A 29 -16.30 3.11 2.57
N CYS A 30 -15.08 2.98 2.07
CA CYS A 30 -14.02 2.25 2.78
C CYS A 30 -13.58 2.91 4.10
N ASP A 31 -13.66 4.24 4.19
CA ASP A 31 -13.29 4.98 5.41
C ASP A 31 -14.39 4.95 6.48
N GLU A 32 -15.66 4.91 6.06
CA GLU A 32 -16.84 4.81 6.95
C GLU A 32 -17.02 3.40 7.54
N VAL A 33 -16.78 2.35 6.75
CA VAL A 33 -16.90 0.98 7.21
C VAL A 33 -15.67 0.58 8.02
N ARG A 34 -15.83 0.46 9.35
CA ARG A 34 -14.74 0.16 10.30
C ARG A 34 -13.86 -1.02 9.87
N GLN A 35 -14.48 -2.11 9.40
CA GLN A 35 -13.80 -3.33 9.00
C GLN A 35 -12.92 -3.10 7.76
N LEU A 36 -13.43 -2.35 6.77
CA LEU A 36 -12.68 -2.01 5.56
C LEU A 36 -11.52 -1.09 5.89
N ARG A 37 -11.76 -0.05 6.69
CA ARG A 37 -10.71 0.84 7.18
C ARG A 37 -9.61 0.09 7.95
N GLY A 38 -10.01 -0.85 8.80
CA GLY A 38 -9.09 -1.73 9.53
C GLY A 38 -8.23 -2.57 8.58
N CYS A 39 -8.86 -3.23 7.61
CA CYS A 39 -8.17 -4.01 6.58
C CYS A 39 -7.16 -3.17 5.80
N LEU A 40 -7.57 -1.99 5.31
CA LEU A 40 -6.66 -1.07 4.60
C LEU A 40 -5.51 -0.59 5.48
N SER A 41 -5.75 -0.35 6.77
CA SER A 41 -4.69 -0.01 7.73
C SER A 41 -3.67 -1.14 7.85
N THR A 42 -4.13 -2.39 7.97
CA THR A 42 -3.26 -3.58 8.03
C THR A 42 -2.43 -3.71 6.76
N VAL A 43 -3.04 -3.59 5.58
CA VAL A 43 -2.34 -3.62 4.29
C VAL A 43 -1.23 -2.54 4.24
N ASN A 44 -1.51 -1.33 4.74
CA ASN A 44 -0.49 -0.27 4.82
C ASN A 44 0.66 -0.65 5.78
N GLN A 45 0.32 -1.23 6.93
CA GLN A 45 1.30 -1.60 7.95
C GLN A 45 2.25 -2.68 7.44
N LEU A 46 1.75 -3.69 6.74
CA LEU A 46 2.58 -4.73 6.11
C LEU A 46 3.60 -4.11 5.14
N TYR A 47 3.15 -3.21 4.27
CA TYR A 47 4.04 -2.46 3.37
C TYR A 47 5.09 -1.65 4.15
N ASN A 48 4.67 -0.93 5.20
CA ASN A 48 5.56 -0.07 5.98
C ASN A 48 6.63 -0.86 6.72
N VAL A 49 6.31 -2.04 7.27
CA VAL A 49 7.29 -2.86 8.00
C VAL A 49 8.44 -3.28 7.09
N ILE A 50 8.11 -3.77 5.88
CA ILE A 50 9.08 -4.21 4.88
C ILE A 50 9.87 -3.03 4.31
N SER A 51 9.18 -1.92 4.03
CA SER A 51 9.80 -0.74 3.41
C SER A 51 10.53 0.17 4.41
N ALA A 52 10.48 -0.13 5.72
CA ALA A 52 11.08 0.70 6.76
C ALA A 52 12.60 0.76 6.70
N SER A 53 13.27 -0.25 6.14
CA SER A 53 14.73 -0.24 5.94
C SER A 53 15.14 -1.03 4.71
N ALA A 54 16.29 -0.65 4.13
CA ALA A 54 16.87 -1.38 3.01
C ALA A 54 17.17 -2.84 3.37
N SER A 55 17.60 -3.10 4.61
CA SER A 55 17.88 -4.45 5.11
C SER A 55 16.62 -5.34 5.09
N ARG A 56 15.47 -4.86 5.61
CA ARG A 56 14.21 -5.63 5.59
C ARG A 56 13.71 -5.86 4.18
N PHE A 57 13.86 -4.87 3.31
CA PHE A 57 13.53 -5.01 1.90
C PHE A 57 14.41 -6.06 1.21
N SER A 58 15.72 -6.10 1.49
CA SER A 58 16.62 -7.12 0.95
C SER A 58 16.30 -8.53 1.46
N ILE A 59 15.85 -8.69 2.71
CA ILE A 59 15.35 -9.97 3.24
C ILE A 59 14.15 -10.44 2.42
N PHE A 60 13.16 -9.56 2.22
CA PHE A 60 11.99 -9.85 1.40
C PHE A 60 12.37 -10.24 -0.04
N GLU A 61 13.30 -9.51 -0.67
CA GLU A 61 13.80 -9.85 -2.00
C GLU A 61 14.48 -11.22 -2.06
N ALA A 62 15.24 -11.58 -1.03
CA ALA A 62 15.90 -12.89 -0.95
C ALA A 62 14.87 -14.01 -0.84
N ILE A 63 13.85 -13.85 -0.01
CA ILE A 63 12.75 -14.82 0.17
C ILE A 63 11.97 -14.99 -1.13
N CYS A 64 11.58 -13.88 -1.79
CA CYS A 64 10.91 -13.96 -3.09
C CYS A 64 11.73 -14.74 -4.13
N LYS A 65 13.05 -14.52 -4.18
CA LYS A 65 13.95 -15.24 -5.11
C LYS A 65 14.03 -16.73 -4.78
N GLN A 66 14.08 -17.09 -3.50
CA GLN A 66 14.10 -18.48 -3.04
C GLN A 66 12.82 -19.23 -3.42
N ASN A 67 11.67 -18.57 -3.36
CA ASN A 67 10.38 -19.14 -3.73
C ASN A 67 10.13 -19.21 -5.25
N GLY A 68 11.15 -18.91 -6.08
CA GLY A 68 11.06 -18.97 -7.54
C GLY A 68 10.27 -17.82 -8.16
N ASP A 69 10.03 -16.75 -7.41
CA ASP A 69 9.25 -15.62 -7.90
C ASP A 69 10.10 -14.68 -8.76
N SER A 70 10.14 -14.98 -10.06
CA SER A 70 10.85 -14.19 -11.06
C SER A 70 10.22 -12.81 -11.32
N LYS A 71 8.95 -12.61 -10.94
CA LYS A 71 8.24 -11.33 -11.07
C LYS A 71 8.08 -10.73 -9.69
N MET A 72 9.16 -10.12 -9.22
CA MET A 72 9.12 -9.27 -8.04
C MET A 72 8.24 -8.03 -8.33
N LYS A 73 6.93 -8.17 -8.12
CA LYS A 73 6.03 -7.02 -8.00
C LYS A 73 6.47 -6.28 -6.74
N ARG A 74 7.06 -5.10 -6.94
CA ARG A 74 7.39 -4.20 -5.83
C ARG A 74 6.12 -3.93 -5.04
N LEU A 75 6.19 -4.14 -3.73
CA LEU A 75 5.12 -3.68 -2.84
C LEU A 75 4.99 -2.16 -3.02
N VAL A 76 3.75 -1.68 -3.07
CA VAL A 76 3.45 -0.27 -3.30
C VAL A 76 2.70 0.27 -2.08
N SER A 77 3.06 1.48 -1.66
CA SER A 77 2.32 2.17 -0.60
C SER A 77 0.86 2.39 -0.99
N LEU A 78 -0.05 2.34 -0.02
CA LEU A 78 -1.44 2.72 -0.24
C LEU A 78 -1.53 4.22 -0.55
N SER A 79 -2.06 4.55 -1.73
CA SER A 79 -2.34 5.95 -2.07
C SER A 79 -3.43 6.52 -1.18
N ARG A 80 -3.22 7.75 -0.70
CA ARG A 80 -4.25 8.47 0.07
C ARG A 80 -5.48 8.82 -0.76
N THR A 81 -5.30 9.14 -2.05
CA THR A 81 -6.32 9.85 -2.85
C THR A 81 -6.74 9.14 -4.14
N ARG A 82 -6.21 7.95 -4.44
CA ARG A 82 -6.52 7.22 -5.68
C ARG A 82 -6.82 5.76 -5.39
N TRP A 83 -8.09 5.36 -5.47
CA TRP A 83 -8.53 3.98 -5.25
C TRP A 83 -7.84 3.00 -6.20
N THR A 84 -7.66 3.40 -7.47
CA THR A 84 -6.94 2.60 -8.47
C THR A 84 -5.52 2.18 -8.04
N VAL A 85 -4.83 3.03 -7.27
CA VAL A 85 -3.52 2.71 -6.70
C VAL A 85 -3.66 1.86 -5.44
N ARG A 86 -4.69 2.10 -4.60
CA ARG A 86 -5.00 1.24 -3.45
C ARG A 86 -5.25 -0.21 -3.88
N HIS A 87 -6.02 -0.41 -4.95
CA HIS A 87 -6.26 -1.73 -5.53
C HIS A 87 -4.97 -2.45 -5.93
N ARG A 88 -4.02 -1.75 -6.58
CA ARG A 88 -2.72 -2.34 -6.93
C ARG A 88 -1.91 -2.75 -5.71
N ALA A 89 -1.90 -1.92 -4.67
CA ALA A 89 -1.21 -2.21 -3.42
C ALA A 89 -1.83 -3.41 -2.68
N ILE A 90 -3.17 -3.48 -2.61
CA ILE A 90 -3.89 -4.62 -2.03
C ILE A 90 -3.54 -5.91 -2.78
N ASN A 91 -3.61 -5.91 -4.10
CA ASN A 91 -3.28 -7.11 -4.89
C ASN A 91 -1.81 -7.51 -4.73
N ALA A 92 -0.88 -6.55 -4.67
CA ALA A 92 0.53 -6.86 -4.44
C ALA A 92 0.75 -7.53 -3.06
N ILE A 93 0.07 -7.05 -2.01
CA ILE A 93 0.14 -7.65 -0.68
C ILE A 93 -0.51 -9.04 -0.66
N LEU A 94 -1.66 -9.22 -1.31
CA LEU A 94 -2.34 -10.52 -1.37
C LEU A 94 -1.52 -11.57 -2.13
N GLU A 95 -0.92 -11.18 -3.26
CA GLU A 95 -0.09 -12.10 -4.06
C GLU A 95 1.21 -12.49 -3.37
N LYS A 96 1.78 -11.59 -2.54
CA LYS A 96 3.06 -11.81 -1.84
C LYS A 96 2.88 -12.16 -0.37
N LEU A 97 1.67 -12.51 0.05
CA LEU A 97 1.34 -12.72 1.46
C LEU A 97 2.24 -13.78 2.13
N PRO A 98 2.54 -14.93 1.49
CA PRO A 98 3.47 -15.91 2.07
C PRO A 98 4.86 -15.32 2.33
N GLU A 99 5.46 -14.66 1.34
CA GLU A 99 6.79 -14.07 1.48
C GLU A 99 6.82 -12.92 2.49
N ILE A 100 5.72 -12.17 2.60
CA ILE A 100 5.54 -11.13 3.62
C ILE A 100 5.55 -11.78 5.01
N CYS A 101 4.81 -12.88 5.22
CA CYS A 101 4.80 -13.59 6.50
C CYS A 101 6.19 -14.11 6.87
N ASP A 102 6.88 -14.78 5.95
CA ASP A 102 8.24 -15.29 6.16
C ASP A 102 9.21 -14.14 6.51
N THR A 103 9.09 -13.01 5.82
CA THR A 103 9.90 -11.82 6.11
C THR A 103 9.63 -11.30 7.52
N LEU A 104 8.37 -11.24 7.94
CA LEU A 104 7.99 -10.77 9.28
C LEU A 104 8.55 -11.68 10.38
N GLU A 105 8.57 -12.99 10.16
CA GLU A 105 9.16 -13.95 11.10
C GLU A 105 10.66 -13.73 11.26
N VAL A 106 11.40 -13.56 10.17
CA VAL A 106 12.84 -13.25 10.21
C VAL A 106 13.10 -11.94 10.97
N VAL A 107 12.35 -10.89 10.63
CA VAL A 107 12.51 -9.57 11.27
C VAL A 107 12.16 -9.61 12.77
N ALA A 108 11.15 -10.39 13.16
CA ALA A 108 10.79 -10.57 14.56
C ALA A 108 11.90 -11.28 15.36
N ASN A 109 12.54 -12.29 14.76
CA ASN A 109 13.63 -13.04 15.39
C ASN A 109 14.91 -12.20 15.54
N GLU A 110 15.27 -11.36 14.55
CA GLU A 110 16.39 -10.43 14.66
C GLU A 110 16.18 -9.36 15.75
N SER A 111 14.94 -8.89 15.91
CA SER A 111 14.59 -7.92 16.94
C SER A 111 14.66 -8.49 18.37
N SER A 112 14.54 -9.80 18.51
CA SER A 112 14.62 -10.50 19.80
C SER A 112 16.09 -10.72 20.21
N ASN A 113 16.95 -11.08 19.25
CA ASN A 113 18.40 -11.25 19.51
C ASN A 113 19.11 -9.93 19.86
N SER A 114 18.68 -8.81 19.29
CA SER A 114 19.25 -7.49 19.61
C SER A 114 18.90 -6.98 21.00
N LYS A 115 17.75 -7.39 21.58
CA LYS A 115 17.38 -7.07 22.96
C LYS A 115 18.19 -7.87 23.99
N VAL A 116 18.53 -9.11 23.68
CA VAL A 116 19.37 -9.97 24.53
C VAL A 116 20.82 -9.47 24.56
N ALA A 117 21.34 -8.99 23.42
CA ALA A 117 22.70 -8.42 23.37
C ALA A 117 22.84 -7.06 24.06
N ALA A 118 21.77 -6.27 24.18
CA ALA A 118 21.78 -4.97 24.87
C ALA A 118 21.60 -5.07 26.40
N THR A 119 21.41 -6.28 26.93
CA THR A 119 21.23 -6.54 28.37
C THR A 119 22.34 -7.41 28.99
N ALA A 120 23.41 -7.69 28.23
CA ALA A 120 24.64 -8.31 28.68
C ALA A 120 25.79 -7.29 28.70
#